data_AF-A0AB36E819-F1
#
_entry.id   AF-A0AB36E819-F1
#
_cell.length_a   1.000
_cell.length_b   1.000
_cell.length_c   1.000
_cell.angle_alpha   90.00
_cell.angle_beta   90.00
_cell.angle_gamma   90.00
#
_symmetry.space_group_name_H-M   'P 1'
#
loop_
_entity.id
_entity.type
_entity.pdbx_description
1 polymer ?
#
loop_
_entity_poly.entity_id
_entity_poly.type
_entity_poly.pdbx_seq_one_letter_code
_entity_poly.pdbx_strand_id
1 'polypeptide(L)'
;MKLTPEMLTGKSREHLINLPTPHSPNHFLQAEAMKAFQGLQQSAVKNGFNLQPASSFRDFERQQLIWNGKFNGERKVHDDAGNPLDLALLDDWQKAQAILRWSALPGGSRHHWGTEIDIFDPDLLLQGQSLQLEPWEYEKGGYFFELSEFLTENLPHFDFALPFISQPEGKKIGREPWHISYLPLAEQASRLFTPDVLLQVWQHETVAGKETLIAHLPEIFEQYVV
;
A
#
# COMPACT_ATOMS: atom_id res chain seq x y z
N MET A 1 16.41 0.67 -14.67
CA MET A 1 17.27 -0.23 -13.86
C MET A 1 16.50 -1.54 -13.65
N LYS A 2 17.17 -2.70 -13.58
CA LYS A 2 16.47 -3.94 -13.21
C LYS A 2 16.41 -4.03 -11.68
N LEU A 3 15.21 -4.21 -11.10
CA LEU A 3 15.04 -4.32 -9.65
C LEU A 3 15.66 -5.62 -9.13
N THR A 4 16.34 -5.54 -7.98
CA THR A 4 16.87 -6.71 -7.25
C THR A 4 15.83 -7.25 -6.25
N PRO A 5 15.99 -8.47 -5.73
CA PRO A 5 15.15 -8.99 -4.65
C PRO A 5 15.09 -8.05 -3.44
N GLU A 6 16.20 -7.41 -3.07
CA GLU A 6 16.26 -6.46 -1.95
C GLU A 6 15.44 -5.19 -2.23
N MET A 7 15.44 -4.71 -3.47
CA MET A 7 14.59 -3.58 -3.88
C MET A 7 13.11 -3.97 -3.85
N LEU A 8 12.75 -5.13 -4.41
CA LEU A 8 11.37 -5.62 -4.48
C LEU A 8 10.73 -5.86 -3.10
N THR A 9 11.55 -6.11 -2.09
CA THR A 9 11.11 -6.42 -0.72
C THR A 9 11.32 -5.27 0.26
N GLY A 10 11.79 -4.11 -0.21
CA GLY A 10 11.99 -2.93 0.64
C GLY A 10 13.20 -3.04 1.57
N LYS A 11 14.13 -3.96 1.28
CA LYS A 11 15.44 -4.06 1.94
C LYS A 11 16.48 -3.10 1.36
N SER A 12 16.22 -2.52 0.18
CA SER A 12 17.08 -1.53 -0.47
C SER A 12 16.30 -0.34 -1.00
N ARG A 13 16.91 0.85 -0.88
CA ARG A 13 16.41 2.12 -1.42
C ARG A 13 17.19 2.62 -2.65
N GLU A 14 18.15 1.85 -3.15
CA GLU A 14 19.08 2.29 -4.20
C GLU A 14 18.41 2.71 -5.52
N HIS A 15 17.20 2.22 -5.77
CA HIS A 15 16.40 2.54 -6.95
C HIS A 15 15.53 3.80 -6.78
N LEU A 16 15.58 4.45 -5.62
CA LEU A 16 14.67 5.51 -5.25
C LEU A 16 15.35 6.88 -5.24
N ILE A 17 14.53 7.90 -5.47
CA ILE A 17 14.87 9.29 -5.24
C ILE A 17 13.85 9.91 -4.30
N ASN A 18 14.25 10.99 -3.63
CA ASN A 18 13.35 11.74 -2.76
C ASN A 18 12.22 12.38 -3.59
N LEU A 19 10.98 12.24 -3.11
CA LEU A 19 9.85 13.05 -3.53
C LEU A 19 9.78 14.26 -2.59
N PRO A 20 10.13 15.46 -3.05
CA PRO A 20 10.09 16.64 -2.20
C PRO A 20 8.64 17.02 -1.92
N THR A 21 8.24 17.03 -0.66
CA THR A 21 6.92 17.52 -0.24
C THR A 21 7.03 18.54 0.89
N PRO A 22 6.05 19.45 1.03
CA PRO A 22 6.07 20.46 2.09
C PRO A 22 5.96 19.87 3.50
N HIS A 23 5.26 18.73 3.63
CA HIS A 23 4.85 18.19 4.93
C HIS A 23 5.78 17.09 5.47
N SER A 24 6.56 16.42 4.61
CA SER A 24 7.43 15.32 5.02
C SER A 24 8.60 15.12 4.06
N PRO A 25 9.85 15.11 4.56
CA PRO A 25 11.01 14.79 3.73
C PRO A 25 11.16 13.27 3.47
N ASN A 26 10.28 12.43 4.02
CA ASN A 26 10.48 10.98 4.08
C ASN A 26 9.77 10.21 2.96
N HIS A 27 9.37 10.88 1.88
CA HIS A 27 8.77 10.22 0.73
C HIS A 27 9.82 9.93 -0.34
N PHE A 28 9.78 8.70 -0.86
CA PHE A 28 10.69 8.23 -1.89
C PHE A 28 9.92 7.43 -2.93
N LEU A 29 10.33 7.58 -4.19
CA LEU A 29 9.75 6.92 -5.36
C LEU A 29 10.85 6.65 -6.37
N GLN A 30 10.60 5.77 -7.35
CA GLN A 30 11.41 5.71 -8.56
C GLN A 30 11.31 7.02 -9.34
N ALA A 31 12.34 7.38 -10.10
CA ALA A 31 12.47 8.70 -10.69
C ALA A 31 11.31 9.06 -11.63
N GLU A 32 10.86 8.10 -12.43
CA GLU A 32 9.75 8.25 -13.36
C GLU A 32 8.41 8.43 -12.62
N ALA A 33 8.15 7.62 -11.59
CA ALA A 33 6.96 7.73 -10.75
C ALA A 33 6.93 9.07 -9.98
N MET A 34 8.07 9.51 -9.46
CA MET A 34 8.22 10.82 -8.80
C MET A 34 7.84 11.96 -9.76
N LYS A 35 8.40 11.96 -10.97
CA LYS A 35 8.12 12.99 -11.98
C LYS A 35 6.65 13.00 -12.40
N ALA A 36 6.06 11.81 -12.60
CA ALA A 36 4.65 11.68 -12.94
C ALA A 36 3.76 12.21 -11.81
N PHE A 37 4.07 11.88 -10.55
CA PHE A 37 3.32 12.35 -9.39
C PHE A 37 3.39 13.86 -9.22
N GLN A 38 4.55 14.49 -9.43
CA GLN A 38 4.66 15.95 -9.42
C GLN A 38 3.79 16.60 -10.50
N GLY A 39 3.68 15.97 -11.68
CA GLY A 39 2.75 16.40 -12.73
C GLY A 39 1.29 16.32 -12.28
N LEU A 40 0.91 15.20 -11.63
CA LEU A 40 -0.42 15.01 -11.07
C LEU A 40 -0.73 16.05 -9.99
N GLN A 41 0.21 16.33 -9.08
CA GLN A 41 0.07 17.38 -8.05
C GLN A 41 -0.17 18.76 -8.68
N GLN A 42 0.55 19.11 -9.75
CA GLN A 42 0.32 20.37 -10.45
C GLN A 42 -1.05 20.43 -11.12
N SER A 43 -1.57 19.31 -11.62
CA SER A 43 -2.94 19.21 -12.14
C SER A 43 -3.97 19.38 -11.02
N ALA A 44 -3.75 18.71 -9.89
CA ALA A 44 -4.61 18.78 -8.70
C ALA A 44 -4.76 20.23 -8.19
N VAL A 45 -3.64 20.95 -8.06
CA VAL A 45 -3.64 22.37 -7.63
C VAL A 45 -4.46 23.26 -8.57
N LYS A 46 -4.40 23.02 -9.89
CA LYS A 46 -5.21 23.77 -10.86
C LYS A 46 -6.72 23.51 -10.73
N ASN A 47 -7.09 22.39 -10.11
CA ASN A 47 -8.48 21.99 -9.85
C ASN A 47 -8.87 22.21 -8.38
N GLY A 48 -8.06 22.93 -7.60
CA GLY A 48 -8.40 23.32 -6.22
C GLY A 48 -8.04 22.29 -5.15
N PHE A 49 -7.29 21.23 -5.50
CA PHE A 49 -6.86 20.20 -4.55
C PHE A 49 -5.39 20.36 -4.14
N ASN A 50 -5.12 20.12 -2.87
CA ASN A 50 -3.78 20.02 -2.29
C ASN A 50 -3.38 18.55 -2.17
N LEU A 51 -3.11 17.89 -3.30
CA LEU A 51 -2.77 16.47 -3.33
C LEU A 51 -1.41 16.20 -2.65
N GLN A 52 -1.43 15.51 -1.51
CA GLN A 52 -0.24 15.15 -0.74
C GLN A 52 -0.12 13.63 -0.56
N PRO A 53 1.11 13.09 -0.49
CA PRO A 53 1.29 11.71 -0.10
C PRO A 53 1.13 11.57 1.42
N ALA A 54 0.22 10.70 1.84
CA ALA A 54 0.16 10.18 3.21
C ALA A 54 1.27 9.15 3.45
N SER A 55 1.53 8.33 2.44
CA SER A 55 2.53 7.26 2.48
C SER A 55 3.07 6.98 1.07
N SER A 56 4.32 6.54 0.96
CA SER A 56 4.92 6.12 -0.32
C SER A 56 5.86 4.94 -0.07
N PHE A 57 7.16 5.00 -0.39
CA PHE A 57 8.06 3.89 -0.11
C PHE A 57 8.08 3.52 1.39
N ARG A 58 8.07 2.21 1.65
CA ARG A 58 8.07 1.63 2.99
C ARG A 58 9.18 0.58 3.06
N ASP A 59 10.09 0.72 4.01
CA ASP A 59 11.10 -0.32 4.22
C ASP A 59 10.48 -1.63 4.70
N PHE A 60 11.20 -2.72 4.45
CA PHE A 60 10.87 -4.03 4.97
C PHE A 60 10.62 -4.00 6.48
N GLU A 61 11.52 -3.39 7.26
CA GLU A 61 11.45 -3.34 8.72
C GLU A 61 10.19 -2.65 9.20
N ARG A 62 9.78 -1.57 8.52
CA ARG A 62 8.54 -0.88 8.83
C ARG A 62 7.32 -1.75 8.56
N GLN A 63 7.29 -2.46 7.42
CA GLN A 63 6.20 -3.40 7.12
C GLN A 63 6.18 -4.59 8.08
N GLN A 64 7.36 -5.11 8.46
CA GLN A 64 7.51 -6.16 9.47
C GLN A 64 6.95 -5.74 10.83
N LEU A 65 7.25 -4.52 11.30
CA LEU A 65 6.69 -3.99 12.55
C LEU A 65 5.16 -3.83 12.51
N ILE A 66 4.60 -3.44 11.36
CA ILE A 66 3.15 -3.35 11.18
C ILE A 66 2.52 -4.74 11.23
N TRP A 67 3.07 -5.67 10.45
CA TRP A 67 2.59 -7.06 10.39
C TRP A 67 2.67 -7.75 11.75
N ASN A 68 3.85 -7.76 12.38
CA ASN A 68 4.07 -8.42 13.67
C ASN A 68 3.18 -7.82 14.76
N GLY A 69 3.06 -6.48 14.80
CA GLY A 69 2.17 -5.83 15.77
C GLY A 69 0.71 -6.22 15.56
N LYS A 70 0.25 -6.38 14.31
CA LYS A 70 -1.11 -6.88 14.04
C LYS A 70 -1.26 -8.35 14.46
N PHE A 71 -0.33 -9.21 14.05
CA PHE A 71 -0.39 -10.65 14.33
C PHE A 71 -0.35 -10.95 15.84
N ASN A 72 0.42 -10.18 16.61
CA ASN A 72 0.54 -10.32 18.05
C ASN A 72 -0.59 -9.60 18.83
N GLY A 73 -1.56 -8.98 18.15
CA GLY A 73 -2.68 -8.27 18.80
C GLY A 73 -2.32 -6.90 19.40
N GLU A 74 -1.12 -6.37 19.11
CA GLU A 74 -0.67 -5.05 19.56
C GLU A 74 -1.25 -3.91 18.70
N ARG A 75 -1.71 -4.24 17.49
CA ARG A 75 -2.37 -3.33 16.56
C ARG A 75 -3.74 -3.88 16.19
N LYS A 76 -4.70 -2.99 16.01
CA LYS A 76 -6.06 -3.35 15.62
C LYS A 76 -6.07 -3.97 14.21
N VAL A 77 -6.95 -4.95 14.05
CA VAL A 77 -7.36 -5.55 12.78
C VAL A 77 -8.88 -5.50 12.75
N HIS A 78 -9.45 -5.24 11.58
CA HIS A 78 -10.87 -5.00 11.42
C HIS A 78 -11.48 -5.93 10.38
N ASP A 79 -12.78 -6.20 10.50
CA ASP A 79 -13.57 -6.89 9.48
C ASP A 79 -13.96 -5.95 8.31
N ASP A 80 -14.69 -6.48 7.33
CA ASP A 80 -15.19 -5.71 6.18
C ASP A 80 -16.17 -4.59 6.54
N ALA A 81 -16.74 -4.61 7.76
CA ALA A 81 -17.60 -3.56 8.27
C ALA A 81 -16.83 -2.55 9.15
N GLY A 82 -15.50 -2.66 9.26
CA GLY A 82 -14.66 -1.80 10.07
C GLY A 82 -14.71 -2.11 11.58
N ASN A 83 -15.34 -3.21 11.99
CA ASN A 83 -15.39 -3.60 13.40
C ASN A 83 -14.08 -4.27 13.82
N PRO A 84 -13.55 -3.98 15.02
CA PRO A 84 -12.34 -4.63 15.51
C PRO A 84 -12.54 -6.13 15.69
N LEU A 85 -11.56 -6.91 15.25
CA LEU A 85 -11.50 -8.36 15.42
C LEU A 85 -10.71 -8.73 16.68
N ASP A 86 -11.22 -9.70 17.44
CA ASP A 86 -10.47 -10.34 18.52
C ASP A 86 -9.62 -11.49 17.96
N LEU A 87 -8.35 -11.20 17.70
CA LEU A 87 -7.41 -12.17 17.14
C LEU A 87 -7.08 -13.32 18.11
N ALA A 88 -7.36 -13.19 19.41
CA ALA A 88 -7.11 -14.27 20.37
C ALA A 88 -8.05 -15.47 20.15
N LEU A 89 -9.16 -15.26 19.45
CA LEU A 89 -10.14 -16.29 19.10
C LEU A 89 -9.84 -17.00 17.77
N LEU A 90 -8.82 -16.55 17.05
CA LEU A 90 -8.46 -17.04 15.72
C LEU A 90 -7.23 -17.95 15.76
N ASP A 91 -7.21 -18.97 14.91
CA ASP A 91 -5.96 -19.67 14.61
C ASP A 91 -4.99 -18.79 13.80
N ASP A 92 -3.74 -19.23 13.67
CA ASP A 92 -2.71 -18.43 13.01
C ASP A 92 -2.99 -18.19 11.52
N TRP A 93 -3.71 -19.08 10.84
CA TRP A 93 -4.09 -18.88 9.44
C TRP A 93 -5.22 -17.86 9.33
N GLN A 94 -6.25 -17.98 10.16
CA GLN A 94 -7.34 -17.01 10.25
C GLN A 94 -6.84 -15.60 10.61
N LYS A 95 -5.87 -15.49 11.53
CA LYS A 95 -5.18 -14.21 11.81
C LYS A 95 -4.48 -13.69 10.56
N ALA A 96 -3.71 -14.52 9.87
CA ALA A 96 -3.01 -14.11 8.66
C ALA A 96 -3.99 -13.63 7.58
N GLN A 97 -5.10 -14.34 7.34
CA GLN A 97 -6.14 -13.93 6.39
C GLN A 97 -6.78 -12.59 6.76
N ALA A 98 -7.13 -12.40 8.05
CA ALA A 98 -7.69 -11.15 8.54
C ALA A 98 -6.73 -9.97 8.39
N ILE A 99 -5.42 -10.19 8.55
CA ILE A 99 -4.41 -9.15 8.36
C ILE A 99 -4.17 -8.89 6.87
N LEU A 100 -4.01 -9.94 6.06
CA LEU A 100 -3.79 -9.88 4.61
C LEU A 100 -4.91 -9.17 3.87
N ARG A 101 -6.12 -9.19 4.44
CA ARG A 101 -7.26 -8.40 3.96
C ARG A 101 -6.91 -6.91 3.82
N TRP A 102 -6.12 -6.34 4.73
CA TRP A 102 -5.86 -4.89 4.79
C TRP A 102 -4.38 -4.53 4.87
N SER A 103 -3.48 -5.51 4.81
CA SER A 103 -2.05 -5.29 4.99
C SER A 103 -1.22 -6.35 4.32
N ALA A 104 -0.32 -5.89 3.47
CA ALA A 104 0.64 -6.74 2.82
C ALA A 104 1.60 -7.42 3.81
N LEU A 105 2.17 -8.54 3.36
CA LEU A 105 3.25 -9.24 4.05
C LEU A 105 4.51 -8.37 4.21
N PRO A 106 5.37 -8.65 5.21
CA PRO A 106 6.72 -8.11 5.24
C PRO A 106 7.48 -8.52 3.98
N GLY A 107 7.90 -7.55 3.16
CA GLY A 107 8.53 -7.80 1.86
C GLY A 107 7.55 -8.02 0.70
N GLY A 108 6.24 -8.04 0.95
CA GLY A 108 5.21 -8.22 -0.08
C GLY A 108 4.33 -7.01 -0.33
N SER A 109 4.67 -5.85 0.25
CA SER A 109 3.98 -4.60 -0.06
C SER A 109 4.44 -4.03 -1.38
N ARG A 110 3.51 -3.62 -2.25
CA ARG A 110 3.84 -2.89 -3.47
C ARG A 110 4.56 -1.56 -3.20
N HIS A 111 4.37 -0.96 -2.02
CA HIS A 111 5.11 0.25 -1.61
C HIS A 111 6.64 0.04 -1.62
N HIS A 112 7.12 -1.19 -1.48
CA HIS A 112 8.54 -1.51 -1.62
C HIS A 112 9.10 -1.16 -3.00
N TRP A 113 8.26 -1.13 -4.04
CA TRP A 113 8.71 -0.90 -5.41
C TRP A 113 8.96 0.57 -5.71
N GLY A 114 8.57 1.50 -4.82
CA GLY A 114 8.70 2.93 -5.07
C GLY A 114 7.78 3.44 -6.18
N THR A 115 6.69 2.74 -6.44
CA THR A 115 5.69 3.06 -7.48
C THR A 115 4.33 3.44 -6.90
N GLU A 116 4.14 3.21 -5.60
CA GLU A 116 2.85 3.36 -4.92
C GLU A 116 2.83 4.58 -4.00
N ILE A 117 1.65 5.20 -3.89
CA ILE A 117 1.41 6.36 -3.04
C ILE A 117 0.01 6.23 -2.44
N ASP A 118 -0.08 6.36 -1.11
CA ASP A 118 -1.36 6.65 -0.46
C ASP A 118 -1.54 8.16 -0.49
N ILE A 119 -2.63 8.64 -1.08
CA ILE A 119 -2.88 10.08 -1.24
C ILE A 119 -3.92 10.59 -0.26
N PHE A 120 -3.90 11.89 -0.02
CA PHE A 120 -4.96 12.63 0.67
C PHE A 120 -4.85 14.12 0.33
N ASP A 121 -5.83 14.90 0.78
CA ASP A 121 -5.76 16.36 0.77
C ASP A 121 -5.84 16.89 2.22
N PRO A 122 -4.76 17.47 2.77
CA PRO A 122 -4.77 17.94 4.15
C PRO A 122 -5.77 19.08 4.39
N ASP A 123 -6.14 19.85 3.37
CA ASP A 123 -7.07 20.98 3.48
C ASP A 123 -8.53 20.53 3.58
N LEU A 124 -8.82 19.27 3.22
CA LEU A 124 -10.15 18.66 3.33
C LEU A 124 -10.38 17.94 4.67
N LEU A 125 -9.34 17.76 5.49
CA LEU A 125 -9.49 17.15 6.81
C LEU A 125 -10.27 18.06 7.76
N LEU A 126 -11.27 17.50 8.45
CA LEU A 126 -12.02 18.23 9.47
C LEU A 126 -11.14 18.58 10.67
N GLN A 127 -11.45 19.70 11.32
CA GLN A 127 -10.70 20.15 12.49
C GLN A 127 -10.69 19.09 13.60
N GLY A 128 -9.50 18.67 14.03
CA GLY A 128 -9.30 17.65 15.07
C GLY A 128 -9.41 16.21 14.58
N GLN A 129 -9.70 15.99 13.29
CA GLN A 129 -9.68 14.67 12.67
C GLN A 129 -8.27 14.34 12.16
N SER A 130 -7.89 13.08 12.27
CA SER A 130 -6.67 12.54 11.66
C SER A 130 -7.07 11.64 10.50
N LEU A 131 -6.25 11.64 9.45
CA LEU A 131 -6.41 10.75 8.30
C LEU A 131 -6.51 9.29 8.77
N GLN A 132 -7.56 8.58 8.36
CA GLN A 132 -7.75 7.17 8.72
C GLN A 132 -7.28 6.21 7.62
N LEU A 133 -7.29 6.65 6.35
CA LEU A 133 -7.16 5.81 5.16
C LEU A 133 -8.21 4.70 5.16
N GLU A 134 -9.48 5.12 5.15
CA GLU A 134 -10.64 4.24 5.15
C GLU A 134 -11.58 4.57 3.97
N PRO A 135 -12.27 3.59 3.36
CA PRO A 135 -13.03 3.83 2.13
C PRO A 135 -14.09 4.92 2.26
N TRP A 136 -14.73 5.03 3.42
CA TRP A 136 -15.77 6.01 3.70
C TRP A 136 -15.26 7.46 3.64
N GLU A 137 -13.96 7.72 3.80
CA GLU A 137 -13.39 9.07 3.63
C GLU A 137 -13.41 9.51 2.16
N TYR A 138 -13.36 8.57 1.21
CA TYR A 138 -13.21 8.79 -0.23
C TYR A 138 -14.51 8.53 -1.02
N GLU A 139 -15.49 7.88 -0.40
CA GLU A 139 -16.79 7.58 -1.00
C GLU A 139 -17.79 8.74 -0.86
N LYS A 140 -18.93 8.64 -1.55
CA LYS A 140 -19.96 9.68 -1.54
C LYS A 140 -20.38 10.04 -0.11
N GLY A 141 -20.16 11.30 0.27
CA GLY A 141 -20.41 11.81 1.62
C GLY A 141 -19.17 11.91 2.50
N GLY A 142 -18.05 11.32 2.08
CA GLY A 142 -16.73 11.52 2.66
C GLY A 142 -16.07 12.81 2.17
N TYR A 143 -15.13 13.34 2.97
CA TYR A 143 -14.46 14.61 2.68
C TYR A 143 -13.47 14.54 1.52
N PHE A 144 -13.00 13.36 1.11
CA PHE A 144 -12.18 13.17 -0.09
C PHE A 144 -12.98 12.73 -1.31
N PHE A 145 -14.31 12.79 -1.27
CA PHE A 145 -15.13 12.34 -2.39
C PHE A 145 -14.82 13.10 -3.69
N GLU A 146 -14.81 14.43 -3.65
CA GLU A 146 -14.53 15.25 -4.83
C GLU A 146 -13.09 15.04 -5.35
N LEU A 147 -12.13 14.84 -4.45
CA LEU A 147 -10.77 14.45 -4.83
C LEU A 147 -10.74 13.11 -5.55
N SER A 148 -11.54 12.14 -5.09
CA SER A 148 -11.62 10.79 -5.68
C SER A 148 -12.22 10.82 -7.08
N GLU A 149 -13.24 11.65 -7.31
CA GLU A 149 -13.79 11.89 -8.65
C GLU A 149 -12.73 12.50 -9.57
N PHE A 150 -12.03 13.54 -9.12
CA PHE A 150 -10.93 14.14 -9.86
C PHE A 150 -9.85 13.11 -10.22
N LEU A 151 -9.41 12.29 -9.27
CA LEU A 151 -8.36 11.29 -9.49
C LEU A 151 -8.80 10.21 -10.48
N THR A 152 -10.04 9.74 -10.39
CA THR A 152 -10.58 8.73 -11.32
C THR A 152 -10.47 9.19 -12.77
N GLU A 153 -10.70 10.47 -13.04
CA GLU A 153 -10.60 11.05 -14.39
C GLU A 153 -9.17 11.39 -14.82
N ASN A 154 -8.29 11.72 -13.87
CA ASN A 154 -6.98 12.32 -14.19
C ASN A 154 -5.79 11.38 -14.06
N LEU A 155 -5.85 10.34 -13.23
CA LEU A 155 -4.73 9.40 -13.02
C LEU A 155 -4.17 8.80 -14.32
N PRO A 156 -5.00 8.38 -15.31
CA PRO A 156 -4.48 7.80 -16.56
C PRO A 156 -3.61 8.76 -17.39
N HIS A 157 -3.78 10.08 -17.25
CA HIS A 157 -2.94 11.06 -17.95
C HIS A 157 -1.50 11.12 -17.41
N PHE A 158 -1.25 10.51 -16.24
CA PHE A 158 0.05 10.45 -15.57
C PHE A 158 0.52 9.01 -15.37
N ASP A 159 -0.05 8.05 -16.12
CA ASP A 159 0.19 6.60 -16.01
C ASP A 159 -0.03 6.01 -14.61
N PHE A 160 -0.86 6.67 -13.79
CA PHE A 160 -1.31 6.12 -12.52
C PHE A 160 -2.66 5.41 -12.67
N ALA A 161 -2.94 4.48 -11.76
CA ALA A 161 -4.24 3.86 -11.57
C ALA A 161 -4.52 3.57 -10.10
N LEU A 162 -5.75 3.16 -9.81
CA LEU A 162 -6.24 2.72 -8.50
C LEU A 162 -6.33 1.18 -8.49
N PRO A 163 -5.25 0.44 -8.16
CA PRO A 163 -5.21 -1.01 -8.30
C PRO A 163 -6.18 -1.76 -7.37
N PHE A 164 -6.70 -1.08 -6.34
CA PHE A 164 -7.49 -1.69 -5.27
C PHE A 164 -8.93 -1.14 -5.20
N ILE A 165 -9.43 -0.51 -6.26
CA ILE A 165 -10.84 -0.07 -6.31
C ILE A 165 -11.80 -1.23 -6.62
N SER A 166 -11.46 -2.06 -7.60
CA SER A 166 -12.22 -3.25 -7.98
C SER A 166 -11.35 -4.47 -7.83
N GLN A 167 -11.81 -5.44 -7.04
CA GLN A 167 -11.06 -6.66 -6.83
C GLN A 167 -11.33 -7.67 -7.95
N PRO A 168 -10.29 -8.17 -8.63
CA PRO A 168 -10.44 -9.30 -9.54
C PRO A 168 -11.09 -10.49 -8.83
N GLU A 169 -11.81 -11.32 -9.59
CA GLU A 169 -12.41 -12.54 -9.06
C GLU A 169 -11.35 -13.40 -8.33
N GLY A 170 -11.68 -13.85 -7.12
CA GLY A 170 -10.78 -14.65 -6.27
C GLY A 170 -9.81 -13.84 -5.40
N LYS A 171 -9.62 -12.53 -5.63
CA LYS A 171 -8.82 -11.68 -4.75
C LYS A 171 -9.58 -11.32 -3.47
N LYS A 172 -8.88 -11.37 -2.34
CA LYS A 172 -9.41 -11.15 -0.99
C LYS A 172 -8.81 -9.93 -0.30
N ILE A 173 -8.16 -9.02 -1.03
CA ILE A 173 -7.67 -7.75 -0.50
C ILE A 173 -8.77 -6.67 -0.43
N GLY A 174 -8.66 -5.81 0.56
CA GLY A 174 -9.59 -4.73 0.89
C GLY A 174 -9.61 -3.65 -0.20
N ARG A 175 -10.65 -2.81 -0.17
CA ARG A 175 -10.73 -1.68 -1.10
C ARG A 175 -9.94 -0.50 -0.56
N GLU A 176 -9.07 0.07 -1.39
CA GLU A 176 -8.18 1.17 -1.00
C GLU A 176 -8.28 2.32 -2.03
N PRO A 177 -9.36 3.13 -2.01
CA PRO A 177 -9.57 4.23 -2.98
C PRO A 177 -8.52 5.35 -2.88
N TRP A 178 -7.69 5.36 -1.85
CA TRP A 178 -6.57 6.29 -1.67
C TRP A 178 -5.25 5.80 -2.28
N HIS A 179 -5.15 4.52 -2.64
CA HIS A 179 -3.90 3.91 -3.06
C HIS A 179 -3.74 4.05 -4.57
N ILE A 180 -2.77 4.84 -5.02
CA ILE A 180 -2.43 4.97 -6.45
C ILE A 180 -1.11 4.27 -6.79
N SER A 181 -1.04 3.72 -8.00
CA SER A 181 0.11 2.97 -8.51
C SER A 181 0.58 3.52 -9.85
N TYR A 182 1.87 3.83 -9.97
CA TYR A 182 2.50 4.16 -11.25
C TYR A 182 2.71 2.87 -12.07
N LEU A 183 1.82 2.61 -13.02
CA LEU A 183 1.70 1.33 -13.71
C LEU A 183 2.96 0.90 -14.48
N PRO A 184 3.65 1.78 -15.24
CA PRO A 184 4.75 1.34 -16.10
C PRO A 184 5.87 0.62 -15.36
N LEU A 185 6.14 1.01 -14.10
CA LEU A 185 7.15 0.38 -13.26
C LEU A 185 6.56 -0.68 -12.34
N ALA A 186 5.33 -0.51 -11.86
CA ALA A 186 4.68 -1.48 -10.98
C ALA A 186 4.44 -2.82 -11.70
N GLU A 187 4.08 -2.79 -12.99
CA GLU A 187 3.95 -4.02 -13.79
C GLU A 187 5.28 -4.76 -13.97
N GLN A 188 6.39 -4.03 -14.06
CA GLN A 188 7.72 -4.64 -14.14
C GLN A 188 8.10 -5.29 -12.81
N ALA A 189 7.83 -4.62 -11.69
CA ALA A 189 8.09 -5.14 -10.36
C ALA A 189 7.23 -6.39 -10.06
N SER A 190 5.94 -6.35 -10.39
CA SER A 190 5.00 -7.48 -10.21
C SER A 190 5.48 -8.74 -10.94
N ARG A 191 6.00 -8.63 -12.18
CA ARG A 191 6.56 -9.79 -12.92
C ARG A 191 7.81 -10.40 -12.29
N LEU A 192 8.56 -9.62 -11.51
CA LEU A 192 9.77 -10.08 -10.83
C LEU A 192 9.49 -10.58 -9.41
N PHE A 193 8.35 -10.21 -8.83
CA PHE A 193 7.99 -10.56 -7.48
C PHE A 193 7.36 -11.96 -7.42
N THR A 194 8.14 -12.94 -6.92
CA THR A 194 7.73 -14.34 -6.85
C THR A 194 7.73 -14.86 -5.40
N PRO A 195 7.09 -16.01 -5.12
CA PRO A 195 7.18 -16.66 -3.81
C PRO A 195 8.62 -16.87 -3.33
N ASP A 196 9.53 -17.24 -4.22
CA ASP A 196 10.95 -17.46 -3.89
C ASP A 196 11.63 -16.20 -3.37
N VAL A 197 11.29 -15.02 -3.91
CA VAL A 197 11.82 -13.73 -3.44
C VAL A 197 11.45 -13.48 -1.98
N LEU A 198 10.18 -13.74 -1.61
CA LEU A 198 9.73 -13.62 -0.22
C LEU A 198 10.41 -14.65 0.68
N LEU A 199 10.47 -15.91 0.26
CA LEU A 199 11.10 -16.98 1.03
C LEU A 199 12.58 -16.68 1.30
N GLN A 200 13.31 -16.18 0.30
CA GLN A 200 14.71 -15.78 0.44
C GLN A 200 14.86 -14.66 1.48
N VAL A 201 14.05 -13.60 1.39
CA VAL A 201 14.16 -12.47 2.32
C VAL A 201 13.79 -12.87 3.74
N TRP A 202 12.86 -13.80 3.92
CA TRP A 202 12.43 -14.22 5.24
C TRP A 202 13.43 -15.11 5.99
N GLN A 203 14.44 -15.70 5.32
CA GLN A 203 15.35 -16.67 5.97
C GLN A 203 15.96 -16.17 7.27
N HIS A 204 16.28 -14.88 7.34
CA HIS A 204 16.94 -14.26 8.50
C HIS A 204 16.04 -13.28 9.28
N GLU A 205 14.74 -13.34 9.06
CA GLU A 205 13.78 -12.37 9.57
C GLU A 205 12.78 -12.98 10.55
N THR A 206 12.42 -12.21 11.57
CA THR A 206 11.36 -12.57 12.52
C THR A 206 10.02 -12.06 12.01
N VAL A 207 9.34 -12.91 11.24
CA VAL A 207 7.98 -12.67 10.76
C VAL A 207 7.00 -13.48 11.63
N ALA A 208 6.06 -12.81 12.28
CA ALA A 208 5.03 -13.47 13.06
C ALA A 208 4.14 -14.34 12.15
N GLY A 209 3.89 -15.59 12.56
CA GLY A 209 3.15 -16.57 11.76
C GLY A 209 3.94 -17.13 10.55
N LYS A 210 5.27 -16.93 10.47
CA LYS A 210 6.09 -17.33 9.30
C LYS A 210 5.86 -18.76 8.82
N GLU A 211 5.78 -19.74 9.71
CA GLU A 211 5.57 -21.15 9.33
C GLU A 211 4.22 -21.33 8.63
N THR A 212 3.15 -20.77 9.19
CA THR A 212 1.80 -20.75 8.58
C THR A 212 1.80 -20.03 7.25
N LEU A 213 2.46 -18.87 7.15
CA LEU A 213 2.57 -18.12 5.90
C LEU A 213 3.29 -18.91 4.80
N ILE A 214 4.35 -19.63 5.15
CA ILE A 214 5.08 -20.49 4.21
C ILE A 214 4.20 -21.65 3.75
N ALA A 215 3.47 -22.29 4.67
CA ALA A 215 2.55 -23.39 4.35
C ALA A 215 1.42 -22.97 3.39
N HIS A 216 0.93 -21.72 3.49
CA HIS A 216 -0.14 -21.18 2.67
C HIS A 216 0.33 -20.24 1.55
N LEU A 217 1.64 -20.18 1.26
CA LEU A 217 2.21 -19.20 0.33
C LEU A 217 1.58 -19.23 -1.09
N PRO A 218 1.26 -20.40 -1.69
CA PRO A 218 0.55 -20.44 -2.97
C PRO A 218 -0.82 -19.75 -2.91
N GLU A 219 -1.61 -20.03 -1.86
CA GLU A 219 -2.91 -19.40 -1.63
C GLU A 219 -2.77 -17.89 -1.41
N ILE A 220 -1.70 -17.47 -0.72
CA ILE A 220 -1.44 -16.04 -0.47
C ILE A 220 -1.19 -15.30 -1.78
N PHE A 221 -0.35 -15.83 -2.68
CA PHE A 221 -0.08 -15.20 -3.97
C PHE A 221 -1.31 -15.17 -4.87
N GLU A 222 -2.11 -16.25 -4.85
CA GLU A 222 -3.35 -16.32 -5.60
C GLU A 222 -4.37 -15.28 -5.11
N GLN A 223 -4.57 -15.15 -3.80
CA GLN A 223 -5.68 -14.39 -3.24
C GLN A 223 -5.32 -12.96 -2.78
N TYR A 224 -4.06 -12.67 -2.44
CA TYR A 224 -3.70 -11.42 -1.76
C TYR A 224 -2.55 -10.62 -2.39
N VAL A 225 -1.88 -11.13 -3.42
CA VAL A 225 -0.83 -10.38 -4.15
C VAL A 225 -1.38 -9.88 -5.48
N VAL A 226 -1.17 -8.60 -5.81
CA VAL A 226 -1.62 -7.95 -7.06
C VAL A 226 -0.45 -7.24 -7.73
#